data_AF-A0A9R1XCR8-F1
#
_entry.id   AF-A0A9R1XCR8-F1
#
_cell.length_a   1.000
_cell.length_b   1.000
_cell.length_c   1.000
_cell.angle_alpha   90.00
_cell.angle_beta   90.00
_cell.angle_gamma   90.00
#
_symmetry.space_group_name_H-M   'P 1'
#
loop_
_entity.id
_entity.type
_entity.pdbx_description
1 polymer ?
#
loop_
_entity_poly.entity_id
_entity_poly.type
_entity_poly.pdbx_seq_one_letter_code
_entity_poly.pdbx_strand_id
1 'polypeptide(L)'
;MCQFKDGCHFLSSKECSNEAHMSQHIYEYVGSCIQEVGPEHIVQIVTDNATNNMGAAKFKKVLDQAKQVTIFIYAHHKTLAMMRKFTNKRDIIRLGVTKFASVYLTLQKQLRHMFSSNEWEECKFSYTVKGGSSHTLVTGSTFWAGVTLCLKVFSPLVKVLL
;
A
#
# COMPACT_ATOMS: atom_id res chain seq x y z
N MET A 1 19.18 15.43 -26.96
CA MET A 1 19.82 14.61 -25.92
C MET A 1 20.95 15.42 -25.33
N CYS A 2 20.82 15.89 -24.09
CA CYS A 2 21.90 16.62 -23.40
C CYS A 2 22.66 15.60 -22.54
N GLN A 3 23.91 15.30 -22.90
CA GLN A 3 24.79 14.46 -22.07
C GLN A 3 25.40 15.34 -20.98
N PHE A 4 25.09 15.05 -19.73
CA PHE A 4 25.82 15.61 -18.58
C PHE A 4 27.09 14.78 -18.37
N LYS A 5 28.21 15.46 -18.09
CA LYS A 5 29.46 14.78 -17.69
C LYS A 5 29.19 14.07 -16.35
N ASP A 6 29.61 12.81 -16.26
CA ASP A 6 29.62 11.95 -15.05
C ASP A 6 28.38 11.08 -14.77
N GLY A 7 28.10 10.12 -15.68
CA GLY A 7 27.30 8.92 -15.36
C GLY A 7 25.80 9.14 -15.12
N CYS A 8 25.31 10.37 -15.32
CA CYS A 8 23.89 10.69 -15.19
C CYS A 8 23.22 10.74 -16.57
N HIS A 9 22.20 9.89 -16.76
CA HIS A 9 21.36 9.90 -17.95
C HIS A 9 20.03 10.59 -17.65
N PHE A 10 19.77 11.69 -18.35
CA PHE A 10 18.49 12.38 -18.32
C PHE A 10 17.53 11.77 -19.35
N LEU A 11 16.39 11.25 -18.90
CA LEU A 11 15.36 10.67 -19.77
C LEU A 11 14.50 11.76 -20.41
N SER A 12 13.78 12.52 -19.59
CA SER A 12 12.92 13.61 -20.04
C SER A 12 12.59 14.56 -18.89
N SER A 13 11.90 15.66 -19.21
CA SER A 13 11.20 16.52 -18.25
C SER A 13 9.84 16.88 -18.81
N LYS A 14 8.85 17.06 -17.93
CA LYS A 14 7.50 17.52 -18.29
C LYS A 14 7.09 18.68 -17.40
N GLU A 15 6.77 19.82 -18.01
CA GLU A 15 6.21 20.98 -17.32
C GLU A 15 4.72 20.74 -17.07
N CYS A 16 4.27 20.84 -15.81
CA CYS A 16 2.87 20.55 -15.42
C CYS A 16 2.29 21.62 -14.49
N SER A 17 2.84 22.84 -14.49
CA SER A 17 2.47 23.93 -13.58
C SER A 17 0.99 24.33 -13.66
N ASN A 18 0.34 24.12 -14.81
CA ASN A 18 -1.02 24.61 -15.08
C ASN A 18 -2.11 23.54 -14.92
N GLU A 19 -1.76 22.33 -14.47
CA GLU A 19 -2.69 21.21 -14.37
C GLU A 19 -3.17 20.96 -12.93
N ALA A 20 -4.50 20.98 -12.73
CA ALA A 20 -5.14 20.68 -11.44
C ALA A 20 -4.92 19.22 -10.96
N HIS A 21 -4.52 18.32 -11.87
CA HIS A 21 -4.31 16.89 -11.61
C HIS A 21 -2.83 16.48 -11.57
N MET A 22 -1.95 17.39 -11.12
CA MET A 22 -0.49 17.21 -10.97
C MET A 22 -0.07 15.82 -10.44
N SER A 23 -0.80 15.27 -9.47
CA SER A 23 -0.55 13.95 -8.90
C SER A 23 -0.69 12.77 -9.87
N GLN A 24 -1.70 12.81 -10.73
CA GLN A 24 -1.95 11.77 -11.73
C GLN A 24 -0.93 11.91 -12.86
N HIS A 25 -0.58 13.15 -13.20
CA HIS A 25 0.46 13.45 -14.17
C HIS A 25 1.84 12.95 -13.73
N ILE A 26 2.23 13.19 -12.48
CA ILE A 26 3.47 12.64 -11.90
C ILE A 26 3.43 11.11 -11.94
N TYR A 27 2.28 10.50 -11.62
CA TYR A 27 2.12 9.05 -11.65
C TYR A 27 2.28 8.46 -13.06
N GLU A 28 1.59 9.03 -14.05
CA GLU A 28 1.66 8.61 -15.45
C GLU A 28 3.07 8.83 -16.00
N TYR A 29 3.68 9.97 -15.66
CA TYR A 29 5.03 10.32 -16.08
C TYR A 29 6.07 9.37 -15.50
N VAL A 30 6.09 9.17 -14.18
CA VAL A 30 6.99 8.20 -13.53
C VAL A 30 6.73 6.79 -14.05
N GLY A 31 5.47 6.40 -14.24
CA GLY A 31 5.09 5.10 -14.81
C GLY A 31 5.65 4.91 -16.22
N SER A 32 5.58 5.93 -17.07
CA SER A 32 6.15 5.89 -18.43
C SER A 32 7.68 5.78 -18.40
N CYS A 33 8.36 6.51 -17.52
CA CYS A 33 9.81 6.42 -17.37
C CYS A 33 10.27 5.04 -16.87
N ILE A 34 9.54 4.43 -15.93
CA ILE A 34 9.83 3.07 -15.46
C ILE A 34 9.71 2.05 -16.60
N GLN A 35 8.71 2.20 -17.46
CA GLN A 35 8.54 1.31 -18.62
C GLN A 35 9.65 1.49 -19.65
N GLU A 36 10.12 2.72 -19.88
CA GLU A 36 11.20 3.02 -20.82
C GLU A 36 12.55 2.47 -20.34
N VAL A 37 12.86 2.65 -19.05
CA VAL A 37 14.13 2.16 -18.45
C VAL A 37 14.12 0.65 -18.22
N GLY A 38 12.93 0.06 -18.10
CA GLY A 38 12.75 -1.30 -17.60
C GLY A 38 12.77 -1.29 -16.06
N PRO A 39 11.74 -1.84 -15.39
CA PRO A 39 11.66 -1.80 -13.93
C PRO A 39 12.89 -2.41 -13.26
N GLU A 40 13.46 -3.48 -13.82
CA GLU A 40 14.65 -4.20 -13.36
C GLU A 40 15.92 -3.36 -13.23
N HIS A 41 15.95 -2.19 -13.87
CA HIS A 41 17.07 -1.25 -13.79
C HIS A 41 16.80 -0.07 -12.84
N ILE A 42 15.65 -0.05 -12.14
CA ILE A 42 15.26 1.01 -11.20
C ILE A 42 15.66 0.65 -9.77
N VAL A 43 16.68 1.34 -9.24
CA VAL A 43 17.12 1.16 -7.85
C VAL A 43 16.33 2.06 -6.89
N GLN A 44 16.06 3.31 -7.27
CA GLN A 44 15.42 4.30 -6.41
C GLN A 44 14.72 5.38 -7.24
N ILE A 45 13.54 5.80 -6.77
CA ILE A 45 12.85 6.98 -7.28
C ILE A 45 12.94 8.06 -6.20
N VAL A 46 13.63 9.15 -6.51
CA VAL A 46 13.75 10.32 -5.62
C VAL A 46 12.82 11.40 -6.13
N THR A 47 11.83 11.75 -5.33
CA THR A 47 10.96 12.91 -5.58
C THR A 47 11.26 13.97 -4.54
N ASP A 48 11.14 15.25 -4.89
CA ASP A 48 11.20 16.32 -3.88
C ASP A 48 10.01 16.20 -2.90
N ASN A 49 10.07 16.97 -1.82
CA ASN A 49 9.23 16.86 -0.64
C ASN A 49 7.74 17.21 -0.88
N ALA A 50 7.01 16.27 -1.48
CA ALA A 50 5.64 15.80 -1.23
C ALA A 50 4.55 16.72 -0.60
N THR A 51 4.42 18.00 -0.97
CA THR A 51 3.21 18.77 -0.60
C THR A 51 2.07 18.68 -1.62
N ASN A 52 2.31 18.36 -2.89
CA ASN A 52 1.26 18.47 -3.95
C ASN A 52 0.89 17.17 -4.69
N ASN A 53 1.35 15.98 -4.27
CA ASN A 53 0.99 14.72 -4.94
C ASN A 53 -0.13 13.97 -4.18
N MET A 54 -1.40 14.16 -4.58
CA MET A 54 -2.54 13.36 -4.06
C MET A 54 -2.31 11.85 -4.14
N GLY A 55 -1.45 11.35 -5.04
CA GLY A 55 -1.07 9.94 -5.12
C GLY A 55 -0.26 9.49 -3.89
N ALA A 56 0.79 10.22 -3.53
CA ALA A 56 1.59 9.95 -2.33
C ALA A 56 0.75 10.05 -1.05
N ALA A 57 -0.14 11.04 -0.97
CA ALA A 57 -1.08 11.18 0.15
C ALA A 57 -2.06 10.01 0.25
N LYS A 58 -2.60 9.52 -0.88
CA LYS A 58 -3.47 8.32 -0.94
C LYS A 58 -2.70 7.06 -0.50
N PHE A 59 -1.46 6.87 -0.93
CA PHE A 59 -0.64 5.73 -0.52
C PHE A 59 -0.31 5.77 0.97
N LYS A 60 0.10 6.94 1.48
CA LYS A 60 0.35 7.15 2.90
C LYS A 60 -0.90 6.84 3.72
N LYS A 61 -2.08 7.30 3.27
CA LYS A 61 -3.36 7.00 3.92
C LYS A 61 -3.63 5.50 3.99
N VAL A 62 -3.52 4.77 2.87
CA VAL A 62 -3.74 3.32 2.83
C VAL A 62 -2.75 2.58 3.72
N LEU A 63 -1.48 3.00 3.73
CA LEU A 63 -0.44 2.42 4.58
C LEU A 63 -0.73 2.66 6.07
N ASP A 64 -1.16 3.87 6.44
CA ASP A 64 -1.48 4.19 7.84
C ASP A 64 -2.74 3.46 8.31
N GLN A 65 -3.74 3.30 7.44
CA GLN A 65 -4.94 2.50 7.70
C GLN A 65 -4.60 1.02 7.93
N ALA A 66 -3.72 0.47 7.11
CA ALA A 66 -3.23 -0.88 7.27
C ALA A 66 -2.45 -1.10 8.58
N LYS A 67 -1.54 -0.18 8.91
CA LYS A 67 -0.82 -0.21 10.17
C LYS A 67 -1.78 -0.24 11.35
N GLN A 68 -2.85 0.56 11.31
CA GLN A 68 -3.87 0.56 12.36
C GLN A 68 -4.52 -0.82 12.53
N VAL A 69 -4.92 -1.48 11.43
CA VAL A 69 -5.49 -2.85 11.48
C VAL A 69 -4.48 -3.85 12.02
N THR A 70 -3.24 -3.82 11.52
CA THR A 70 -2.18 -4.73 12.00
C THR A 70 -1.92 -4.52 13.49
N ILE A 71 -1.72 -3.27 13.94
CA ILE A 71 -1.50 -2.96 15.36
C ILE A 71 -2.66 -3.47 16.20
N PHE A 72 -3.91 -3.22 15.77
CA PHE A 72 -5.09 -3.69 16.50
C PHE A 72 -5.14 -5.22 16.61
N ILE A 73 -4.94 -5.94 15.51
CA ILE A 73 -4.96 -7.41 15.50
C ILE A 73 -3.91 -7.98 16.45
N TYR A 74 -2.71 -7.42 16.45
CA TYR A 74 -1.58 -7.90 17.27
C TYR A 74 -1.61 -7.41 18.71
N ALA A 75 -2.39 -6.37 19.03
CA ALA A 75 -2.47 -5.81 20.38
C ALA A 75 -3.13 -6.76 21.39
N HIS A 76 -3.92 -7.74 20.94
CA HIS A 76 -4.67 -8.62 21.83
C HIS A 76 -4.53 -10.10 21.44
N HIS A 77 -4.36 -10.96 22.45
CA HIS A 77 -4.20 -12.40 22.24
C HIS A 77 -5.40 -13.02 21.49
N LYS A 78 -6.64 -12.61 21.83
CA LYS A 78 -7.86 -13.13 21.18
C LYS A 78 -7.95 -12.75 19.70
N THR A 79 -7.65 -11.51 19.34
CA THR A 79 -7.65 -11.06 17.93
C THR A 79 -6.51 -11.66 17.13
N LEU A 80 -5.32 -11.81 17.74
CA LEU A 80 -4.18 -12.48 17.12
C LEU A 80 -4.47 -13.97 16.87
N ALA A 81 -5.01 -14.67 17.86
CA ALA A 81 -5.38 -16.09 17.73
C ALA A 81 -6.42 -16.29 16.62
N MET A 82 -7.44 -15.42 16.57
CA MET A 82 -8.44 -15.43 15.52
C MET A 82 -7.82 -15.18 14.14
N MET A 83 -6.97 -14.15 13.99
CA MET A 83 -6.24 -13.92 12.73
C MET A 83 -5.46 -15.15 12.29
N ARG A 84 -4.72 -15.79 13.19
CA ARG A 84 -3.97 -17.03 12.90
C ARG A 84 -4.88 -18.19 12.48
N LYS A 85 -6.09 -18.30 13.04
CA LYS A 85 -7.09 -19.30 12.61
C LYS A 85 -7.51 -19.06 11.15
N PHE A 86 -7.92 -17.84 10.80
CA PHE A 86 -8.44 -17.53 9.47
C PHE A 86 -7.36 -17.44 8.38
N THR A 87 -6.12 -17.14 8.75
CA THR A 87 -5.00 -16.97 7.79
C THR A 87 -4.14 -18.23 7.61
N ASN A 88 -4.48 -19.35 8.27
CA ASN A 88 -3.65 -20.56 8.38
C ASN A 88 -2.27 -20.26 8.96
N LYS A 89 -2.24 -19.53 10.09
CA LYS A 89 -1.04 -19.08 10.82
C LYS A 89 -0.10 -18.20 10.00
N ARG A 90 -0.55 -17.62 8.89
CA ARG A 90 0.23 -16.64 8.14
C ARG A 90 0.25 -15.32 8.90
N ASP A 91 1.45 -14.86 9.21
CA ASP A 91 1.62 -13.60 9.90
C ASP A 91 1.55 -12.41 8.92
N ILE A 92 0.85 -11.36 9.35
CA ILE A 92 0.82 -10.03 8.69
C ILE A 92 2.09 -9.21 9.05
N ILE A 93 3.21 -9.85 9.41
CA ILE A 93 4.36 -9.18 10.04
C ILE A 93 4.81 -7.93 9.26
N ARG A 94 5.29 -6.95 10.02
CA ARG A 94 5.80 -5.61 9.70
C ARG A 94 6.66 -5.56 8.43
N LEU A 95 6.00 -5.45 7.28
CA LEU A 95 6.64 -5.38 5.98
C LEU A 95 6.88 -3.92 5.57
N GLY A 96 8.02 -3.66 4.92
CA GLY A 96 8.30 -2.37 4.29
C GLY A 96 7.21 -1.96 3.30
N VAL A 97 7.16 -0.69 2.91
CA VAL A 97 6.08 -0.08 2.09
C VAL A 97 5.70 -0.93 0.87
N THR A 98 6.68 -1.59 0.25
CA THR A 98 6.54 -2.46 -0.93
C THR A 98 5.92 -3.84 -0.66
N LYS A 99 6.14 -4.44 0.52
CA LYS A 99 5.69 -5.81 0.81
C LYS A 99 4.34 -5.87 1.54
N PHE A 100 3.86 -4.75 2.08
CA PHE A 100 2.55 -4.67 2.72
C PHE A 100 1.40 -5.00 1.75
N ALA A 101 1.42 -4.42 0.54
CA ALA A 101 0.28 -4.50 -0.37
C ALA A 101 0.03 -5.94 -0.88
N SER A 102 1.09 -6.69 -1.18
CA SER A 102 0.98 -8.09 -1.64
C SER A 102 0.44 -9.02 -0.56
N VAL A 103 0.90 -8.87 0.69
CA VAL A 103 0.44 -9.67 1.82
C VAL A 103 -1.02 -9.37 2.14
N TYR A 104 -1.40 -8.10 2.21
CA TYR A 104 -2.79 -7.75 2.46
C TYR A 104 -3.71 -8.29 1.35
N LEU A 105 -3.35 -8.14 0.08
CA LEU A 105 -4.17 -8.67 -1.02
C LEU A 105 -4.31 -10.21 -0.94
N THR A 106 -3.22 -10.91 -0.62
CA THR A 106 -3.24 -12.38 -0.42
C THR A 106 -4.12 -12.79 0.74
N LEU A 107 -4.19 -11.97 1.79
CA LEU A 107 -4.98 -12.21 2.99
C LEU A 107 -6.38 -11.56 2.95
N GLN A 108 -6.77 -10.92 1.84
CA GLN A 108 -8.00 -10.14 1.76
C GLN A 108 -9.24 -10.97 2.12
N LYS A 109 -9.36 -12.16 1.52
CA LYS A 109 -10.52 -13.04 1.77
C LYS A 109 -10.55 -13.51 3.23
N GLN A 110 -9.38 -13.85 3.78
CA GLN A 110 -9.23 -14.38 5.13
C GLN A 110 -9.54 -13.31 6.18
N LEU A 111 -9.04 -12.09 6.00
CA LEU A 111 -9.31 -10.97 6.90
C LEU A 111 -10.77 -10.56 6.85
N ARG A 112 -11.38 -10.50 5.66
CA ARG A 112 -12.81 -10.23 5.54
C ARG A 112 -13.64 -11.30 6.24
N HIS A 113 -13.31 -12.57 6.05
CA HIS A 113 -13.99 -13.67 6.71
C HIS A 113 -13.84 -13.61 8.24
N MET A 114 -12.64 -13.31 8.74
CA MET A 114 -12.38 -13.09 10.17
C MET A 114 -13.29 -12.00 10.74
N PHE A 115 -13.33 -10.82 10.12
CA PHE A 115 -14.10 -9.68 10.62
C PHE A 115 -15.62 -9.82 10.43
N SER A 116 -16.08 -10.81 9.65
CA SER A 116 -17.50 -11.13 9.49
C SER A 116 -17.90 -12.46 10.14
N SER A 117 -17.05 -12.98 11.04
CA SER A 117 -17.30 -14.25 11.73
C SER A 117 -18.07 -14.05 13.04
N ASN A 118 -18.83 -15.06 13.46
CA ASN A 118 -19.50 -15.07 14.75
C ASN A 118 -18.48 -14.90 15.90
N GLU A 119 -17.29 -15.51 15.77
CA GLU A 119 -16.24 -15.35 16.78
C GLU A 119 -15.74 -13.90 16.92
N TRP A 120 -15.82 -13.11 15.83
CA TRP A 120 -15.57 -11.68 15.87
C TRP A 120 -16.69 -10.91 16.55
N GLU A 121 -17.95 -11.21 16.24
CA GLU A 121 -19.11 -10.56 16.87
C GLU A 121 -19.11 -10.77 18.39
N GLU A 122 -18.86 -12.00 18.84
CA GLU A 122 -18.72 -12.36 20.26
C GLU A 122 -17.41 -11.87 20.91
N CYS A 123 -16.50 -11.29 20.12
CA CYS A 123 -15.25 -10.77 20.63
C CYS A 123 -15.49 -9.42 21.31
N LYS A 124 -15.17 -9.29 22.60
CA LYS A 124 -15.26 -7.98 23.31
C LYS A 124 -14.55 -6.82 22.61
N PHE A 125 -13.55 -7.10 21.77
CA PHE A 125 -12.81 -6.08 21.03
C PHE A 125 -13.58 -5.54 19.82
N SER A 126 -14.62 -6.22 19.32
CA SER A 126 -15.47 -5.75 18.22
C SER A 126 -16.23 -4.48 18.57
N TYR A 127 -16.65 -4.35 19.84
CA TYR A 127 -17.36 -3.20 20.39
C TYR A 127 -16.44 -2.01 20.75
N THR A 128 -15.12 -2.15 20.62
CA THR A 128 -14.21 -1.02 20.87
C THR A 128 -14.17 -0.09 19.67
N VAL A 129 -13.88 1.20 19.90
CA VAL A 129 -13.72 2.20 18.82
C VAL A 129 -12.70 1.73 17.78
N LYS A 130 -11.58 1.14 18.22
CA LYS A 130 -10.53 0.60 17.33
C LYS A 130 -10.99 -0.65 16.58
N GLY A 131 -11.79 -1.50 17.23
CA GLY A 131 -12.37 -2.69 16.61
C GLY A 131 -13.38 -2.34 15.52
N GLY A 132 -14.33 -1.45 15.82
CA GLY A 132 -15.30 -0.95 14.84
C GLY A 132 -14.62 -0.25 13.66
N SER A 133 -13.61 0.59 13.92
CA SER A 133 -12.82 1.22 12.86
C SER A 133 -12.09 0.20 11.98
N SER A 134 -11.47 -0.82 12.58
CA SER A 134 -10.78 -1.89 11.85
C SER A 134 -11.76 -2.74 11.03
N HIS A 135 -12.92 -3.06 11.59
CA HIS A 135 -13.99 -3.78 10.90
C HIS A 135 -14.46 -3.03 9.66
N THR A 136 -14.85 -1.76 9.81
CA THR A 136 -15.32 -0.92 8.69
C THR A 136 -14.25 -0.79 7.61
N LEU A 137 -12.98 -0.67 8.00
CA LEU A 137 -11.87 -0.58 7.04
C LEU A 137 -11.67 -1.88 6.25
N VAL A 138 -11.65 -3.03 6.93
CA VAL A 138 -11.41 -4.34 6.32
C VAL A 138 -12.60 -4.79 5.47
N THR A 139 -13.82 -4.43 5.85
CA THR A 139 -15.03 -4.77 5.09
C THR A 139 -15.31 -3.78 3.94
N GLY A 140 -14.90 -2.52 4.07
CA GLY A 140 -15.09 -1.49 3.04
C GLY A 140 -14.30 -1.77 1.75
N SER A 141 -14.86 -1.44 0.58
CA SER A 141 -14.20 -1.66 -0.72
C SER A 141 -13.06 -0.68 -1.00
N THR A 142 -13.19 0.57 -0.54
CA THR A 142 -12.23 1.66 -0.80
C THR A 142 -10.82 1.34 -0.32
N PHE A 143 -10.69 0.72 0.84
CA PHE A 143 -9.39 0.32 1.38
C PHE A 143 -8.66 -0.64 0.44
N TRP A 144 -9.34 -1.68 -0.03
CA TRP A 144 -8.74 -2.70 -0.90
C TRP A 144 -8.48 -2.21 -2.32
N ALA A 145 -9.31 -1.29 -2.83
CA ALA A 145 -9.01 -0.57 -4.06
C ALA A 145 -7.69 0.20 -3.93
N GLY A 146 -7.46 0.85 -2.79
CA GLY A 146 -6.19 1.50 -2.45
C GLY A 146 -5.01 0.52 -2.36
N VAL A 147 -5.18 -0.61 -1.67
CA VAL A 147 -4.14 -1.66 -1.59
C VAL A 147 -3.79 -2.21 -2.97
N THR A 148 -4.79 -2.44 -3.83
CA THR A 148 -4.60 -2.89 -5.21
C THR A 148 -3.85 -1.85 -6.04
N LEU A 149 -4.16 -0.57 -5.86
CA LEU A 149 -3.43 0.52 -6.51
C LEU A 149 -1.96 0.51 -6.07
N CYS A 150 -1.68 0.43 -4.76
CA CYS A 150 -0.31 0.29 -4.25
C CYS A 150 0.41 -0.88 -4.94
N LEU A 151 -0.22 -2.06 -4.99
CA LEU A 151 0.41 -3.22 -5.62
C LEU A 151 0.65 -2.99 -7.11
N LYS A 152 -0.26 -2.38 -7.87
CA LYS A 152 -0.05 -2.10 -9.30
C LYS A 152 1.12 -1.14 -9.54
N VAL A 153 1.24 -0.10 -8.71
CA VAL A 153 2.33 0.89 -8.79
C VAL A 153 3.67 0.26 -8.42
N PHE A 154 3.70 -0.54 -7.35
CA PHE A 154 4.92 -1.15 -6.84
C PHE A 154 5.22 -2.52 -7.45
N SER A 155 4.32 -3.15 -8.20
CA SER A 155 4.53 -4.47 -8.81
C SER A 155 5.71 -4.47 -9.79
N PRO A 156 5.87 -3.46 -10.67
CA PRO A 156 7.10 -3.30 -11.43
C PRO A 156 8.32 -3.23 -10.51
N LEU A 157 8.25 -2.49 -9.41
CA LEU A 157 9.37 -2.31 -8.45
C LEU A 157 9.67 -3.55 -7.58
N VAL A 158 8.67 -4.40 -7.32
CA VAL A 158 8.82 -5.60 -6.47
C VAL A 158 9.44 -6.76 -7.24
N LYS A 159 9.25 -6.84 -8.56
CA LYS A 159 9.91 -7.85 -9.42
C LYS A 159 11.43 -7.67 -9.56
N VAL A 160 11.96 -6.56 -9.06
CA VAL A 160 13.36 -6.12 -9.20
C VAL A 160 14.11 -6.32 -7.88
N LEU A 161 13.36 -6.37 -6.78
CA LEU A 161 13.86 -6.46 -5.41
C LEU A 161 13.60 -7.83 -4.77
N LEU A 162 13.04 -8.78 -5.54
CA LEU A 162 12.86 -10.19 -5.19
C LEU A 162 13.60 -11.04 -6.22
#